data_AF-A0A2D9C383-F1
#
_entry.id   AF-A0A2D9C383-F1
#
_cell.length_a   1.000
_cell.length_b   1.000
_cell.length_c   1.000
_cell.angle_alpha   90.00
_cell.angle_beta   90.00
_cell.angle_gamma   90.00
#
_symmetry.space_group_name_H-M   'P 1'
#
loop_
_entity.id
_entity.type
_entity.pdbx_description
1 polymer ?
#
loop_
_entity_poly.entity_id
_entity_poly.type
_entity_poly.pdbx_seq_one_letter_code
_entity_poly.pdbx_strand_id
1 'polypeptide(L)'
;MRNMILRMNWHLLLAAMLGLVSAHAPGQVYSTLWGEQGELYDPHGRLPNFAYAGYRFGAQPPQVRETVASVADFGAKPHDGVDDTEAFKRAIAETDSGVIEIPAGLYEISDIIWIQKPNLVLRGAGSGATIVHVTATLEGVRPNMGATTSGSPTSNYSWSGGFFWVKGGYASTPRVAITAPNRRGDRTVIVDDPNTFIAGQRVLIEQTDNDERTLMGHLYADDPGDTRKLTGDLKPMLVAQVVSIDGKTITLNRPLRWDVRPEWSPTVRAFEPRVHDVGIEGMTISFESVPYEGHFSELGRNAIAFNGTSDCWVRDVKIKDCDSAIFFTGVQGTIDGLTVLSSRKPNRGTQGHHGVTMGLDNLLMNFAFKTHFIHDITMTRLSAGNVIKNGSGVNLSLDHHKRANHANLYCNIDAGDGSDLWRCGGGASLGKHAGAWTTFWGISADKAVSWPRDSFGPGIMNLVGLHTEQDPVLDQKGKWLEVIDPEQLEPRDLHKAQRNRAYGRRN
;
A
#
# COMPACT_ATOMS: atom_id res chain seq x y z
N MET A 1 -55.47 82.17 4.20
CA MET A 1 -56.54 81.52 4.97
C MET A 1 -56.15 80.06 5.21
N ARG A 2 -56.12 79.65 6.48
CA ARG A 2 -56.16 78.26 7.02
C ARG A 2 -55.12 77.22 6.55
N ASN A 3 -54.16 76.98 7.45
CA ASN A 3 -53.90 75.75 8.20
C ASN A 3 -53.86 74.36 7.51
N MET A 4 -52.80 73.63 7.93
CA MET A 4 -52.79 72.25 8.47
C MET A 4 -52.23 71.10 7.60
N ILE A 5 -51.08 70.60 8.09
CA ILE A 5 -50.79 69.21 8.51
C ILE A 5 -50.21 68.20 7.51
N LEU A 6 -49.03 67.71 7.92
CA LEU A 6 -48.37 66.41 7.78
C LEU A 6 -48.42 65.67 6.43
N ARG A 7 -47.23 65.33 5.91
CA ARG A 7 -46.60 64.02 6.12
C ARG A 7 -45.17 64.01 5.59
N MET A 8 -44.24 63.62 6.45
CA MET A 8 -42.82 63.45 6.18
C MET A 8 -42.61 62.04 5.63
N ASN A 9 -42.33 61.91 4.33
CA ASN A 9 -41.97 60.64 3.71
C ASN A 9 -40.46 60.53 3.52
N TRP A 10 -39.95 59.46 4.10
CA TRP A 10 -38.55 59.06 4.12
C TRP A 10 -38.12 58.53 2.75
N HIS A 11 -37.02 59.06 2.21
CA HIS A 11 -36.25 58.40 1.16
C HIS A 11 -34.81 58.24 1.66
N LEU A 12 -34.52 57.09 2.28
CA LEU A 12 -33.17 56.63 2.53
C LEU A 12 -32.67 55.91 1.27
N LEU A 13 -31.65 56.51 0.64
CA LEU A 13 -30.76 55.82 -0.29
C LEU A 13 -29.93 54.80 0.50
N LEU A 14 -30.16 53.50 0.31
CA LEU A 14 -29.20 52.46 0.68
C LEU A 14 -28.27 52.21 -0.51
N ALA A 15 -27.03 52.70 -0.41
CA ALA A 15 -25.94 52.27 -1.26
C ALA A 15 -25.50 50.86 -0.82
N ALA A 16 -25.65 49.87 -1.72
CA ALA A 16 -25.12 48.53 -1.51
C ALA A 16 -23.59 48.57 -1.71
N MET A 17 -22.83 48.62 -0.61
CA MET A 17 -21.42 48.25 -0.62
C MET A 17 -21.33 46.72 -0.68
N LEU A 18 -21.06 46.17 -1.87
CA LEU A 18 -20.52 44.82 -2.00
C LEU A 18 -19.08 44.84 -1.50
N GLY A 19 -18.88 44.44 -0.24
CA GLY A 19 -17.55 44.08 0.26
C GLY A 19 -17.09 42.81 -0.44
N LEU A 20 -16.14 42.95 -1.37
CA LEU A 20 -15.31 41.84 -1.82
C LEU A 20 -14.50 41.34 -0.62
N VAL A 21 -15.00 40.30 0.05
CA VAL A 21 -14.19 39.51 0.97
C VAL A 21 -13.21 38.74 0.09
N SER A 22 -12.00 39.26 -0.06
CA SER A 22 -10.87 38.46 -0.55
C SER A 22 -10.65 37.34 0.47
N ALA A 23 -11.15 36.15 0.16
CA ALA A 23 -10.74 34.93 0.83
C ALA A 23 -9.21 34.85 0.69
N HIS A 24 -8.50 35.16 1.76
CA HIS A 24 -7.07 34.91 1.83
C HIS A 24 -6.94 33.39 1.75
N ALA A 25 -6.39 32.89 0.65
CA ALA A 25 -5.93 31.51 0.62
C ALA A 25 -4.99 31.36 1.83
N PRO A 26 -5.24 30.41 2.75
CA PRO A 26 -4.35 30.22 3.87
C PRO A 26 -2.93 29.94 3.34
N GLY A 27 -1.93 30.54 4.00
CA GLY A 27 -0.54 30.40 3.56
C GLY A 27 -0.10 28.94 3.62
N GLN A 28 0.68 28.51 2.63
CA GLN A 28 1.33 27.20 2.65
C GLN A 28 2.24 27.06 3.88
N VAL A 29 2.20 25.91 4.55
CA VAL A 29 2.98 25.62 5.74
C VAL A 29 3.86 24.41 5.48
N TYR A 30 5.17 24.58 5.64
CA TYR A 30 6.14 23.52 5.45
C TYR A 30 6.37 22.73 6.74
N SER A 31 6.41 21.41 6.63
CA SER A 31 6.78 20.54 7.76
C SER A 31 8.23 20.75 8.18
N THR A 32 8.47 20.76 9.47
CA THR A 32 9.79 20.81 10.11
C THR A 32 10.61 19.52 9.97
N LEU A 33 10.02 18.42 9.46
CA LEU A 33 10.76 17.19 9.10
C LEU A 33 11.29 17.19 7.67
N TRP A 34 10.75 18.03 6.79
CA TRP A 34 11.12 18.04 5.36
C TRP A 34 11.61 19.41 4.91
N GLY A 35 10.94 20.48 5.31
CA GLY A 35 11.15 21.82 4.80
C GLY A 35 10.46 22.03 3.44
N GLU A 36 10.95 22.98 2.65
CA GLU A 36 10.39 23.26 1.32
C GLU A 36 10.85 22.23 0.28
N GLN A 37 12.14 21.90 0.29
CA GLN A 37 12.81 21.12 -0.76
C GLN A 37 13.60 19.93 -0.19
N GLY A 38 13.32 19.54 1.05
CA GLY A 38 14.01 18.46 1.74
C GLY A 38 15.30 18.90 2.42
N GLU A 39 15.49 20.20 2.67
CA GLU A 39 16.66 20.76 3.35
C GLU A 39 16.75 20.35 4.83
N LEU A 40 15.61 20.00 5.45
CA LEU A 40 15.56 19.49 6.83
C LEU A 40 15.60 17.96 6.91
N TYR A 41 15.57 17.28 5.76
CA TYR A 41 15.61 15.83 5.71
C TYR A 41 16.99 15.29 6.11
N ASP A 42 17.02 14.51 7.19
CA ASP A 42 18.19 13.73 7.61
C ASP A 42 17.95 12.22 7.33
N PRO A 43 18.80 11.55 6.52
CA PRO A 43 18.70 10.11 6.30
C PRO A 43 18.85 9.26 7.57
N HIS A 44 19.49 9.79 8.62
CA HIS A 44 19.58 9.14 9.94
C HIS A 44 18.48 9.59 10.91
N GLY A 45 17.62 10.51 10.49
CA GLY A 45 16.51 11.06 11.25
C GLY A 45 15.28 10.17 11.25
N ARG A 46 14.21 10.64 11.90
CA ARG A 46 12.97 9.86 12.10
C ARG A 46 12.11 9.69 10.83
N LEU A 47 12.35 10.48 9.79
CA LEU A 47 11.59 10.42 8.54
C LEU A 47 12.28 9.45 7.56
N PRO A 48 11.66 8.31 7.17
CA PRO A 48 12.26 7.40 6.20
C PRO A 48 12.32 7.99 4.79
N ASN A 49 13.18 7.39 3.94
CA ASN A 49 13.19 7.65 2.50
C ASN A 49 12.24 6.67 1.77
N PHE A 50 11.12 7.18 1.29
CA PHE A 50 10.10 6.42 0.57
C PHE A 50 10.22 6.51 -0.95
N ALA A 51 11.22 7.21 -1.50
CA ALA A 51 11.36 7.46 -2.93
C ALA A 51 11.48 6.20 -3.82
N TYR A 52 11.74 5.05 -3.20
CA TYR A 52 12.01 3.78 -3.88
C TYR A 52 10.81 2.83 -3.90
N ALA A 53 9.66 3.25 -3.36
CA ALA A 53 8.44 2.46 -3.35
C ALA A 53 7.80 2.41 -4.74
N GLY A 54 7.29 1.24 -5.11
CA GLY A 54 6.68 0.97 -6.41
C GLY A 54 7.62 0.30 -7.41
N TYR A 55 7.09 0.08 -8.60
CA TYR A 55 7.74 -0.57 -9.74
C TYR A 55 9.19 -0.15 -9.92
N ARG A 56 10.13 -1.11 -9.88
CA ARG A 56 11.57 -0.90 -10.12
C ARG A 56 12.13 0.36 -9.44
N PHE A 57 12.08 0.39 -8.11
CA PHE A 57 12.57 1.50 -7.29
C PHE A 57 11.81 2.83 -7.51
N GLY A 58 10.49 2.74 -7.71
CA GLY A 58 9.62 3.90 -7.93
C GLY A 58 9.63 4.44 -9.36
N ALA A 59 10.11 3.69 -10.35
CA ALA A 59 9.86 3.99 -11.75
C ALA A 59 8.35 3.91 -12.09
N GLN A 60 7.98 4.47 -13.24
CA GLN A 60 6.63 4.28 -13.76
C GLN A 60 6.51 2.88 -14.37
N PRO A 61 5.46 2.09 -14.05
CA PRO A 61 5.22 0.84 -14.74
C PRO A 61 5.03 1.07 -16.24
N PRO A 62 5.49 0.15 -17.11
CA PRO A 62 5.49 0.35 -18.55
C PRO A 62 4.06 0.50 -19.09
N GLN A 63 3.92 1.24 -20.19
CA GLN A 63 2.75 1.16 -21.07
C GLN A 63 3.10 0.26 -22.24
N VAL A 64 2.97 -1.06 -22.06
CA VAL A 64 3.30 -2.04 -23.10
C VAL A 64 2.29 -1.89 -24.23
N ARG A 65 2.69 -1.44 -25.43
CA ARG A 65 1.73 -1.07 -26.48
C ARG A 65 1.26 -2.23 -27.34
N GLU A 66 2.11 -3.22 -27.55
CA GLU A 66 1.85 -4.31 -28.49
C GLU A 66 1.01 -5.40 -27.82
N THR A 67 -0.20 -5.60 -28.35
CA THR A 67 -1.03 -6.78 -28.11
C THR A 67 -0.50 -7.92 -28.96
N VAL A 68 -0.20 -9.04 -28.33
CA VAL A 68 0.34 -10.25 -28.99
C VAL A 68 -0.72 -11.35 -29.12
N ALA A 69 -1.78 -11.26 -28.33
CA ALA A 69 -2.86 -12.25 -28.26
C ALA A 69 -4.14 -11.60 -27.71
N SER A 70 -5.31 -12.14 -28.06
CA SER A 70 -6.58 -11.80 -27.43
C SER A 70 -7.21 -13.06 -26.84
N VAL A 71 -7.87 -12.99 -25.69
CA VAL A 71 -8.63 -14.13 -25.13
C VAL A 71 -9.71 -14.63 -26.12
N ALA A 72 -10.18 -13.77 -27.03
CA ALA A 72 -11.11 -14.16 -28.09
C ALA A 72 -10.51 -15.17 -29.08
N ASP A 73 -9.20 -15.09 -29.36
CA ASP A 73 -8.49 -16.04 -30.22
C ASP A 73 -8.49 -17.46 -29.62
N PHE A 74 -8.68 -17.56 -28.30
CA PHE A 74 -8.74 -18.81 -27.55
C PHE A 74 -10.18 -19.26 -27.24
N GLY A 75 -11.17 -18.53 -27.75
CA GLY A 75 -12.58 -18.91 -27.70
C GLY A 75 -13.43 -18.13 -26.69
N ALA A 76 -12.87 -17.15 -25.97
CA ALA A 76 -13.65 -16.34 -25.04
C ALA A 76 -14.66 -15.48 -25.80
N LYS A 77 -15.91 -15.40 -25.31
CA LYS A 77 -16.99 -14.67 -25.96
C LYS A 77 -17.78 -13.88 -24.91
N PRO A 78 -17.78 -12.55 -24.98
CA PRO A 78 -18.51 -11.78 -24.00
C PRO A 78 -20.02 -11.93 -24.20
N HIS A 79 -20.78 -11.87 -23.11
CA HIS A 79 -22.24 -11.85 -23.07
C HIS A 79 -22.95 -13.08 -23.63
N ASP A 80 -22.30 -14.24 -23.73
CA ASP A 80 -22.95 -15.47 -24.19
C ASP A 80 -23.45 -16.38 -23.04
N GLY A 81 -23.14 -16.02 -21.79
CA GLY A 81 -23.50 -16.79 -20.59
C GLY A 81 -22.75 -18.11 -20.46
N VAL A 82 -21.62 -18.25 -21.16
CA VAL A 82 -20.74 -19.40 -21.11
C VAL A 82 -19.47 -19.03 -20.35
N ASP A 83 -18.92 -20.00 -19.63
CA ASP A 83 -17.67 -19.84 -18.88
C ASP A 83 -16.45 -19.70 -19.82
N ASP A 84 -15.74 -18.58 -19.71
CA ASP A 84 -14.56 -18.22 -20.50
C ASP A 84 -13.23 -18.68 -19.86
N THR A 85 -13.25 -19.35 -18.70
CA THR A 85 -12.06 -19.66 -17.91
C THR A 85 -10.97 -20.38 -18.71
N GLU A 86 -11.35 -21.37 -19.51
CA GLU A 86 -10.38 -22.15 -20.30
C GLU A 86 -9.76 -21.32 -21.43
N ALA A 87 -10.48 -20.36 -22.01
CA ALA A 87 -9.92 -19.44 -22.99
C ALA A 87 -8.87 -18.53 -22.36
N PHE A 88 -9.12 -18.00 -21.15
CA PHE A 88 -8.14 -17.22 -20.39
C PHE A 88 -6.89 -18.05 -20.04
N LYS A 89 -7.07 -19.27 -19.52
CA LYS A 89 -5.96 -20.17 -19.18
C LYS A 89 -5.11 -20.50 -20.39
N ARG A 90 -5.73 -20.79 -21.55
CA ARG A 90 -5.02 -21.06 -22.80
C ARG A 90 -4.27 -19.84 -23.32
N ALA A 91 -4.89 -18.65 -23.31
CA ALA A 91 -4.23 -17.42 -23.71
C ALA A 91 -2.94 -17.18 -22.91
N ILE A 92 -2.98 -17.40 -21.59
CA ILE A 92 -1.81 -17.29 -20.72
C ILE A 92 -0.79 -18.38 -21.01
N ALA A 93 -1.22 -19.64 -21.17
CA ALA A 93 -0.32 -20.75 -21.42
C ALA A 93 0.45 -20.58 -22.74
N GLU A 94 -0.24 -20.19 -23.81
CA GLU A 94 0.27 -20.11 -25.18
C GLU A 94 0.99 -18.77 -25.51
N THR A 95 0.88 -17.75 -24.64
CA THR A 95 1.58 -16.46 -24.84
C THR A 95 2.83 -16.36 -23.96
N ASP A 96 4.03 -16.28 -24.54
CA ASP A 96 5.29 -16.24 -23.78
C ASP A 96 5.51 -14.93 -23.00
N SER A 97 5.26 -13.80 -23.66
CA SER A 97 5.39 -12.45 -23.09
C SER A 97 4.58 -11.45 -23.92
N GLY A 98 4.24 -10.31 -23.33
CA GLY A 98 3.47 -9.26 -24.00
C GLY A 98 2.08 -9.07 -23.42
N VAL A 99 1.23 -8.35 -24.15
CA VAL A 99 -0.14 -8.06 -23.74
C VAL A 99 -1.09 -9.10 -24.32
N ILE A 100 -1.86 -9.72 -23.43
CA ILE A 100 -3.07 -10.48 -23.75
C ILE A 100 -4.26 -9.54 -23.55
N GLU A 101 -4.92 -9.20 -24.65
CA GLU A 101 -6.10 -8.34 -24.64
C GLU A 101 -7.35 -9.11 -24.20
N ILE A 102 -8.17 -8.45 -23.40
CA ILE A 102 -9.53 -8.84 -23.05
C ILE A 102 -10.44 -7.77 -23.67
N PRO A 103 -11.07 -8.04 -24.82
CA PRO A 103 -11.92 -7.05 -25.49
C PRO A 103 -13.05 -6.53 -24.58
N ALA A 104 -13.75 -5.49 -25.04
CA ALA A 104 -14.90 -4.97 -24.30
C ALA A 104 -16.01 -6.02 -24.22
N GLY A 105 -16.65 -6.12 -23.06
CA GLY A 105 -17.76 -7.04 -22.81
C GLY A 105 -17.75 -7.66 -21.42
N LEU A 106 -18.76 -8.49 -21.14
CA LEU A 106 -18.91 -9.27 -19.91
C LEU A 106 -18.43 -10.71 -20.14
N TYR A 107 -17.39 -11.11 -19.44
CA TYR A 107 -16.83 -12.47 -19.46
C TYR A 107 -17.12 -13.16 -18.13
N GLU A 108 -17.44 -14.45 -18.16
CA GLU A 108 -17.67 -15.23 -16.95
C GLU A 108 -16.48 -16.16 -16.68
N ILE A 109 -15.99 -16.20 -15.43
CA ILE A 109 -14.98 -17.19 -15.03
C ILE A 109 -15.41 -17.90 -13.75
N SER A 110 -15.15 -19.21 -13.69
CA SER A 110 -15.48 -20.04 -12.52
C SER A 110 -14.27 -20.71 -11.86
N ASP A 111 -13.05 -20.57 -12.38
CA ASP A 111 -11.83 -21.10 -11.78
C ASP A 111 -10.69 -20.06 -11.77
N ILE A 112 -9.63 -20.36 -11.03
CA ILE A 112 -8.49 -19.44 -10.83
C ILE A 112 -7.69 -19.28 -12.14
N ILE A 113 -7.41 -18.03 -12.48
CA ILE A 113 -6.52 -17.61 -13.56
C ILE A 113 -5.11 -17.43 -12.98
N TRP A 114 -4.29 -18.47 -13.12
CA TRP A 114 -2.90 -18.50 -12.63
C TRP A 114 -1.94 -17.81 -13.61
N ILE A 115 -1.10 -16.91 -13.11
CA ILE A 115 0.00 -16.30 -13.85
C ILE A 115 1.32 -16.61 -13.11
N GLN A 116 2.11 -17.51 -13.66
CA GLN A 116 3.32 -18.04 -13.01
C GLN A 116 4.59 -17.83 -13.84
N LYS A 117 4.54 -16.91 -14.81
CA LYS A 117 5.66 -16.51 -15.67
C LYS A 117 5.75 -14.99 -15.78
N PRO A 118 6.94 -14.43 -16.02
CA PRO A 118 7.16 -12.99 -16.06
C PRO A 118 6.66 -12.36 -17.37
N ASN A 119 6.70 -11.03 -17.45
CA ASN A 119 6.53 -10.24 -18.68
C ASN A 119 5.17 -10.40 -19.39
N LEU A 120 4.09 -10.64 -18.63
CA LEU A 120 2.74 -10.75 -19.16
C LEU A 120 1.84 -9.62 -18.66
N VAL A 121 0.99 -9.10 -19.53
CA VAL A 121 -0.02 -8.12 -19.17
C VAL A 121 -1.39 -8.62 -19.59
N LEU A 122 -2.31 -8.80 -18.64
CA LEU A 122 -3.73 -8.96 -18.96
C LEU A 122 -4.37 -7.58 -19.02
N ARG A 123 -4.86 -7.18 -20.19
CA ARG A 123 -5.40 -5.83 -20.40
C ARG A 123 -6.81 -5.87 -20.95
N GLY A 124 -7.76 -5.32 -20.19
CA GLY A 124 -9.09 -5.02 -20.70
C GLY A 124 -9.14 -3.71 -21.51
N ALA A 125 -10.25 -3.47 -22.19
CA ALA A 125 -10.53 -2.25 -22.95
C ALA A 125 -10.80 -1.00 -22.07
N GLY A 126 -10.63 -1.12 -20.75
CA GLY A 126 -10.86 -0.08 -19.74
C GLY A 126 -11.83 -0.58 -18.65
N SER A 127 -11.68 -0.08 -17.42
CA SER A 127 -12.49 -0.54 -16.28
C SER A 127 -14.00 -0.30 -16.43
N GLY A 128 -14.41 0.55 -17.38
CA GLY A 128 -15.82 0.76 -17.76
C GLY A 128 -16.32 -0.09 -18.93
N ALA A 129 -15.44 -0.83 -19.63
CA ALA A 129 -15.75 -1.53 -20.88
C ALA A 129 -15.56 -3.05 -20.80
N THR A 130 -14.54 -3.51 -20.07
CA THR A 130 -14.31 -4.95 -19.85
C THR A 130 -14.71 -5.31 -18.42
N ILE A 131 -15.63 -6.27 -18.29
CA ILE A 131 -16.08 -6.80 -17.00
C ILE A 131 -15.80 -8.30 -16.99
N VAL A 132 -15.05 -8.76 -15.99
CA VAL A 132 -14.92 -10.18 -15.67
C VAL A 132 -15.78 -10.46 -14.44
N HIS A 133 -16.79 -11.31 -14.61
CA HIS A 133 -17.68 -11.75 -13.55
C HIS A 133 -17.27 -13.13 -13.06
N VAL A 134 -16.90 -13.21 -11.79
CA VAL A 134 -16.53 -14.47 -11.15
C VAL A 134 -17.77 -15.13 -10.57
N THR A 135 -18.06 -16.34 -11.03
CA THR A 135 -19.27 -17.11 -10.67
C THR A 135 -19.05 -18.11 -9.54
N ALA A 136 -17.82 -18.21 -9.01
CA ALA A 136 -17.43 -19.14 -7.97
C ALA A 136 -16.78 -18.47 -6.75
N THR A 137 -16.52 -19.26 -5.72
CA THR A 137 -15.70 -18.88 -4.56
C THR A 137 -14.39 -19.67 -4.58
N LEU A 138 -13.29 -19.10 -4.05
CA LEU A 138 -12.02 -19.81 -3.98
C LEU A 138 -12.13 -21.13 -3.19
N GLU A 139 -12.90 -21.14 -2.09
CA GLU A 139 -13.17 -22.35 -1.31
C GLU A 139 -13.95 -23.40 -2.12
N GLY A 140 -14.86 -22.98 -3.01
CA GLY A 140 -15.61 -23.88 -3.88
C GLY A 140 -14.75 -24.54 -4.96
N VAL A 141 -13.74 -23.84 -5.49
CA VAL A 141 -12.88 -24.34 -6.57
C VAL A 141 -11.62 -25.04 -6.07
N ARG A 142 -11.09 -24.61 -4.93
CA ARG A 142 -9.87 -25.14 -4.31
C ARG A 142 -10.01 -25.08 -2.77
N PRO A 143 -10.71 -26.02 -2.13
CA PRO A 143 -10.95 -26.02 -0.69
C PRO A 143 -9.67 -25.85 0.13
N ASN A 144 -9.70 -24.95 1.11
CA ASN A 144 -8.55 -24.59 1.92
C ASN A 144 -8.98 -24.07 3.30
N MET A 145 -9.76 -24.88 4.03
CA MET A 145 -10.15 -24.57 5.40
C MET A 145 -8.96 -24.54 6.36
N GLY A 146 -8.99 -23.59 7.28
CA GLY A 146 -8.05 -23.42 8.37
C GLY A 146 -8.77 -22.98 9.63
N ALA A 147 -8.04 -22.22 10.46
CA ALA A 147 -8.59 -21.67 11.69
C ALA A 147 -8.00 -20.28 11.97
N THR A 148 -8.78 -19.45 12.65
CA THR A 148 -8.31 -18.17 13.18
C THR A 148 -7.24 -18.38 14.26
N THR A 149 -6.59 -17.31 14.70
CA THR A 149 -5.64 -17.37 15.83
C THR A 149 -6.28 -17.83 17.16
N SER A 150 -7.62 -17.79 17.26
CA SER A 150 -8.38 -18.32 18.41
C SER A 150 -8.85 -19.76 18.20
N GLY A 151 -8.52 -20.39 17.06
CA GLY A 151 -8.90 -21.77 16.74
C GLY A 151 -10.27 -21.93 16.11
N SER A 152 -10.98 -20.84 15.78
CA SER A 152 -12.30 -20.92 15.13
C SER A 152 -12.14 -21.30 13.67
N PRO A 153 -12.91 -22.28 13.14
CA PRO A 153 -12.84 -22.64 11.72
C PRO A 153 -13.13 -21.45 10.80
N THR A 154 -12.36 -21.34 9.72
CA THR A 154 -12.53 -20.30 8.69
C THR A 154 -11.78 -20.72 7.43
N SER A 155 -12.15 -20.19 6.25
CA SER A 155 -11.34 -20.41 5.05
C SER A 155 -10.01 -19.65 5.16
N ASN A 156 -8.92 -20.25 4.69
CA ASN A 156 -7.65 -19.52 4.55
C ASN A 156 -7.72 -18.42 3.46
N TYR A 157 -8.77 -18.41 2.64
CA TYR A 157 -9.05 -17.30 1.71
C TYR A 157 -9.58 -16.05 2.42
N SER A 158 -9.84 -16.09 3.73
CA SER A 158 -10.08 -14.89 4.53
C SER A 158 -8.88 -13.93 4.53
N TRP A 159 -7.67 -14.39 4.17
CA TRP A 159 -6.44 -13.57 4.18
C TRP A 159 -5.46 -13.93 3.05
N SER A 160 -5.92 -14.59 1.98
CA SER A 160 -5.05 -15.00 0.88
C SER A 160 -5.81 -15.26 -0.41
N GLY A 161 -5.06 -15.42 -1.51
CA GLY A 161 -5.59 -15.88 -2.80
C GLY A 161 -6.40 -14.83 -3.56
N GLY A 162 -6.60 -15.11 -4.84
CA GLY A 162 -7.39 -14.29 -5.76
C GLY A 162 -7.76 -15.11 -6.98
N PHE A 163 -8.82 -14.72 -7.69
CA PHE A 163 -9.17 -15.35 -8.96
C PHE A 163 -8.18 -14.99 -10.06
N PHE A 164 -7.58 -13.81 -10.03
CA PHE A 164 -6.36 -13.50 -10.79
C PHE A 164 -5.15 -13.63 -9.88
N TRP A 165 -4.44 -14.76 -9.99
CA TRP A 165 -3.39 -15.12 -9.05
C TRP A 165 -2.03 -15.17 -9.71
N VAL A 166 -1.24 -14.12 -9.46
CA VAL A 166 0.16 -14.03 -9.89
C VAL A 166 1.06 -14.61 -8.81
N LYS A 167 1.75 -15.70 -9.11
CA LYS A 167 2.52 -16.45 -8.13
C LYS A 167 3.92 -16.78 -8.64
N GLY A 168 4.92 -16.29 -7.92
CA GLY A 168 6.33 -16.53 -8.21
C GLY A 168 7.09 -17.08 -7.02
N GLY A 169 8.37 -16.71 -6.97
CA GLY A 169 9.30 -16.95 -5.89
C GLY A 169 10.63 -16.28 -6.20
N TYR A 170 11.50 -16.17 -5.20
CA TYR A 170 12.85 -15.65 -5.38
C TYR A 170 13.82 -16.82 -5.51
N ALA A 171 14.76 -16.77 -6.44
CA ALA A 171 15.82 -17.77 -6.51
C ALA A 171 16.66 -17.74 -5.23
N SER A 172 17.21 -18.90 -4.88
CA SER A 172 18.10 -19.06 -3.75
C SER A 172 19.53 -19.00 -4.26
N THR A 173 20.19 -17.88 -4.01
CA THR A 173 21.63 -17.71 -4.22
C THR A 173 22.36 -17.78 -2.87
N PRO A 174 23.68 -18.08 -2.86
CA PRO A 174 24.46 -18.07 -1.64
C PRO A 174 24.32 -16.74 -0.89
N ARG A 175 24.22 -16.84 0.44
CA ARG A 175 24.18 -15.69 1.34
C ARG A 175 25.60 -15.30 1.71
N VAL A 176 25.97 -14.05 1.51
CA VAL A 176 27.24 -13.48 1.98
C VAL A 176 26.97 -12.69 3.25
N ALA A 177 27.77 -12.91 4.29
CA ALA A 177 27.64 -12.19 5.55
C ALA A 177 28.01 -10.71 5.39
N ILE A 178 27.26 -9.83 6.06
CA ILE A 178 27.66 -8.43 6.28
C ILE A 178 28.42 -8.39 7.61
N THR A 179 29.68 -7.97 7.58
CA THR A 179 30.63 -8.19 8.69
C THR A 179 30.85 -6.98 9.58
N ALA A 180 30.25 -5.83 9.25
CA ALA A 180 30.40 -4.59 10.01
C ALA A 180 29.03 -3.96 10.30
N PRO A 181 28.90 -3.20 11.41
CA PRO A 181 27.68 -2.48 11.70
C PRO A 181 27.49 -1.30 10.74
N ASN A 182 26.23 -1.03 10.39
CA ASN A 182 25.81 0.17 9.66
C ASN A 182 24.59 0.80 10.34
N ARG A 183 24.46 2.11 10.24
CA ARG A 183 23.30 2.83 10.77
C ARG A 183 22.20 2.86 9.70
N ARG A 184 20.94 2.82 10.12
CA ARG A 184 19.82 3.24 9.27
C ARG A 184 20.16 4.59 8.63
N GLY A 185 19.92 4.72 7.33
CA GLY A 185 20.32 5.89 6.54
C GLY A 185 21.62 5.70 5.75
N ASP A 186 22.52 4.82 6.20
CA ASP A 186 23.75 4.50 5.45
C ASP A 186 23.40 3.87 4.10
N ARG A 187 24.31 4.02 3.13
CA ARG A 187 24.18 3.48 1.76
C ARG A 187 25.26 2.46 1.43
N THR A 188 25.96 1.97 2.43
CA THR A 188 27.07 1.03 2.25
C THR A 188 26.92 -0.14 3.20
N VAL A 189 27.42 -1.30 2.79
CA VAL A 189 27.61 -2.47 3.65
C VAL A 189 28.99 -3.06 3.39
N ILE A 190 29.62 -3.61 4.43
CA ILE A 190 30.89 -4.32 4.32
C ILE A 190 30.61 -5.82 4.36
N VAL A 191 31.03 -6.54 3.33
CA VAL A 191 30.72 -7.97 3.16
C VAL A 191 31.96 -8.85 3.30
N ASP A 192 31.76 -10.12 3.64
CA ASP A 192 32.88 -11.05 3.74
C ASP A 192 33.51 -11.37 2.37
N ASP A 193 32.68 -11.65 1.37
CA ASP A 193 33.09 -11.96 -0.01
C ASP A 193 32.37 -11.07 -1.04
N PRO A 194 33.00 -9.98 -1.53
CA PRO A 194 32.41 -9.08 -2.50
C PRO A 194 32.40 -9.64 -3.93
N ASN A 195 33.17 -10.70 -4.22
CA ASN A 195 33.40 -11.19 -5.59
C ASN A 195 32.17 -11.87 -6.20
N THR A 196 31.18 -12.19 -5.37
CA THR A 196 29.87 -12.70 -5.82
C THR A 196 28.96 -11.59 -6.35
N PHE A 197 29.39 -10.32 -6.27
CA PHE A 197 28.57 -9.18 -6.67
C PHE A 197 29.18 -8.36 -7.81
N ILE A 198 28.31 -7.76 -8.62
CA ILE A 198 28.66 -6.83 -9.70
C ILE A 198 27.85 -5.54 -9.61
N ALA A 199 28.41 -4.44 -10.09
CA ALA A 199 27.67 -3.19 -10.21
C ALA A 199 26.44 -3.35 -11.13
N GLY A 200 25.35 -2.69 -10.77
CA GLY A 200 24.09 -2.69 -11.51
C GLY A 200 23.12 -3.82 -11.14
N GLN A 201 23.56 -4.90 -10.49
CA GLN A 201 22.64 -5.98 -10.12
C GLN A 201 21.78 -5.64 -8.90
N ARG A 202 20.64 -6.32 -8.75
CA ARG A 202 19.79 -6.23 -7.55
C ARG A 202 20.23 -7.24 -6.50
N VAL A 203 20.19 -6.80 -5.25
CA VAL A 203 20.52 -7.61 -4.08
C VAL A 203 19.42 -7.52 -3.04
N LEU A 204 19.25 -8.59 -2.28
CA LEU A 204 18.40 -8.66 -1.10
C LEU A 204 19.30 -8.63 0.13
N ILE A 205 19.07 -7.66 1.00
CA ILE A 205 19.66 -7.61 2.34
C ILE A 205 18.59 -8.10 3.32
N GLU A 206 18.97 -9.04 4.17
CA GLU A 206 18.10 -9.58 5.21
C GLU A 206 18.88 -9.77 6.52
N GLN A 207 18.19 -9.64 7.65
CA GLN A 207 18.75 -9.86 8.99
C GLN A 207 17.88 -10.84 9.74
N THR A 208 18.45 -11.61 10.66
CA THR A 208 17.72 -12.53 11.54
C THR A 208 17.91 -12.08 12.98
N ASP A 209 16.82 -12.01 13.74
CA ASP A 209 16.88 -11.58 15.14
C ASP A 209 17.81 -12.47 15.98
N ASN A 210 18.32 -11.93 17.09
CA ASN A 210 19.05 -12.70 18.09
C ASN A 210 18.08 -13.32 19.12
N ASP A 211 18.61 -14.16 20.01
CA ASP A 211 17.81 -14.85 21.03
C ASP A 211 17.12 -13.86 21.99
N GLU A 212 17.76 -12.71 22.26
CA GLU A 212 17.20 -11.62 23.08
C GLU A 212 16.17 -10.75 22.36
N ARG A 213 15.89 -10.99 21.08
CA ARG A 213 14.93 -10.25 20.25
C ARG A 213 15.20 -8.75 20.11
N THR A 214 16.46 -8.39 20.04
CA THR A 214 16.88 -6.98 19.95
C THR A 214 16.62 -6.36 18.58
N LEU A 215 16.53 -7.14 17.49
CA LEU A 215 16.07 -6.63 16.20
C LEU A 215 14.58 -6.30 16.24
N MET A 216 13.76 -7.17 16.83
CA MET A 216 12.34 -6.86 17.08
C MET A 216 12.20 -5.57 17.91
N GLY A 217 12.97 -5.44 18.99
CA GLY A 217 13.05 -4.21 19.79
C GLY A 217 13.34 -3.00 18.90
N HIS A 218 14.40 -3.06 18.11
CA HIS A 218 14.80 -2.01 17.18
C HIS A 218 13.70 -1.61 16.18
N LEU A 219 12.98 -2.58 15.60
CA LEU A 219 11.87 -2.31 14.66
C LEU A 219 10.67 -1.62 15.31
N TYR A 220 10.55 -1.72 16.64
CA TYR A 220 9.54 -1.04 17.45
C TYR A 220 10.11 0.15 18.25
N ALA A 221 11.35 0.58 17.99
CA ALA A 221 12.04 1.60 18.78
C ALA A 221 12.01 1.28 20.29
N ASP A 222 12.30 0.02 20.63
CA ASP A 222 12.31 -0.57 21.97
C ASP A 222 10.97 -0.54 22.73
N ASP A 223 9.87 -0.25 22.02
CA ASP A 223 8.51 -0.25 22.55
C ASP A 223 7.58 -1.19 21.75
N PRO A 224 7.80 -2.52 21.82
CA PRO A 224 7.03 -3.47 21.04
C PRO A 224 5.65 -3.80 21.64
N GLY A 225 5.35 -3.38 22.87
CA GLY A 225 4.17 -3.83 23.61
C GLY A 225 4.23 -5.33 23.96
N ASP A 226 3.07 -5.97 24.12
CA ASP A 226 2.99 -7.40 24.46
C ASP A 226 3.31 -8.28 23.25
N THR A 227 4.40 -9.04 23.33
CA THR A 227 4.93 -9.92 22.27
C THR A 227 4.94 -11.40 22.63
N ARG A 228 4.29 -11.80 23.74
CA ARG A 228 4.35 -13.18 24.27
C ARG A 228 3.94 -14.27 23.28
N LYS A 229 3.09 -13.96 22.29
CA LYS A 229 2.63 -14.90 21.24
C LYS A 229 3.38 -14.75 19.92
N LEU A 230 4.33 -13.81 19.83
CA LEU A 230 5.14 -13.65 18.65
C LEU A 230 6.17 -14.77 18.61
N THR A 231 6.01 -15.73 17.70
CA THR A 231 6.91 -16.88 17.53
C THR A 231 7.56 -16.86 16.14
N GLY A 232 8.72 -17.52 16.03
CA GLY A 232 9.51 -17.60 14.80
C GLY A 232 10.35 -16.36 14.47
N ASP A 233 11.30 -16.53 13.57
CA ASP A 233 12.29 -15.50 13.22
C ASP A 233 11.68 -14.34 12.43
N LEU A 234 11.76 -13.12 12.96
CA LEU A 234 11.55 -11.92 12.15
C LEU A 234 12.75 -11.71 11.22
N LYS A 235 12.48 -11.67 9.91
CA LYS A 235 13.51 -11.47 8.87
C LYS A 235 13.14 -10.26 8.00
N PRO A 236 13.41 -9.01 8.45
CA PRO A 236 13.19 -7.83 7.63
C PRO A 236 14.08 -7.88 6.38
N MET A 237 13.55 -7.40 5.25
CA MET A 237 14.16 -7.51 3.94
C MET A 237 14.24 -6.15 3.24
N LEU A 238 15.38 -5.85 2.60
CA LEU A 238 15.59 -4.71 1.70
C LEU A 238 15.98 -5.22 0.32
N VAL A 239 15.26 -4.82 -0.71
CA VAL A 239 15.79 -4.90 -2.08
C VAL A 239 16.49 -3.60 -2.42
N ALA A 240 17.74 -3.71 -2.87
CA ALA A 240 18.60 -2.61 -3.30
C ALA A 240 19.33 -2.97 -4.60
N GLN A 241 19.96 -1.99 -5.23
CA GLN A 241 20.84 -2.20 -6.38
C GLN A 241 22.27 -1.83 -6.01
N VAL A 242 23.24 -2.64 -6.42
CA VAL A 242 24.67 -2.36 -6.25
C VAL A 242 25.07 -1.22 -7.19
N VAL A 243 25.58 -0.13 -6.63
CA VAL A 243 26.10 1.02 -7.38
C VAL A 243 27.57 0.83 -7.72
N SER A 244 28.37 0.44 -6.73
CA SER A 244 29.81 0.25 -6.86
C SER A 244 30.31 -0.74 -5.81
N ILE A 245 31.47 -1.32 -6.08
CA ILE A 245 32.18 -2.22 -5.18
C ILE A 245 33.61 -1.68 -5.07
N ASP A 246 34.07 -1.43 -3.84
CA ASP A 246 35.43 -1.00 -3.53
C ASP A 246 35.98 -1.85 -2.37
N GLY A 247 36.92 -2.74 -2.67
CA GLY A 247 37.33 -3.80 -1.76
C GLY A 247 36.13 -4.62 -1.26
N LYS A 248 35.94 -4.68 0.06
CA LYS A 248 34.80 -5.36 0.71
C LYS A 248 33.55 -4.48 0.85
N THR A 249 33.58 -3.24 0.41
CA THR A 249 32.48 -2.29 0.56
C THR A 249 31.58 -2.32 -0.67
N ILE A 250 30.29 -2.58 -0.45
CA ILE A 250 29.23 -2.46 -1.47
C ILE A 250 28.48 -1.16 -1.23
N THR A 251 28.39 -0.31 -2.24
CA THR A 251 27.52 0.89 -2.23
C THR A 251 26.17 0.57 -2.84
N LEU A 252 25.09 1.03 -2.21
CA LEU A 252 23.69 0.76 -2.59
C LEU A 252 23.02 1.99 -3.20
N ASN A 253 22.06 1.75 -4.10
CA ASN A 253 21.27 2.79 -4.73
C ASN A 253 20.30 3.50 -3.77
N ARG A 254 20.10 2.98 -2.55
CA ARG A 254 19.18 3.50 -1.55
C ARG A 254 19.73 3.33 -0.13
N PRO A 255 19.26 4.13 0.85
CA PRO A 255 19.66 3.96 2.24
C PRO A 255 19.08 2.70 2.88
N LEU A 256 19.79 2.14 3.85
CA LEU A 256 19.30 1.11 4.77
C LEU A 256 18.13 1.69 5.58
N ARG A 257 17.04 0.93 5.75
CA ARG A 257 15.85 1.39 6.51
C ARG A 257 15.90 1.00 8.00
N TRP A 258 16.88 0.18 8.39
CA TRP A 258 17.14 -0.24 9.77
C TRP A 258 18.65 -0.34 9.96
N ASP A 259 19.09 -0.35 11.22
CA ASP A 259 20.49 -0.57 11.53
C ASP A 259 20.87 -1.98 11.07
N VAL A 260 22.13 -2.19 10.71
CA VAL A 260 22.72 -3.49 10.49
C VAL A 260 23.70 -3.75 11.61
N ARG A 261 23.57 -4.89 12.29
CA ARG A 261 24.45 -5.27 13.40
C ARG A 261 24.83 -6.75 13.29
N PRO A 262 26.11 -7.13 13.44
CA PRO A 262 26.53 -8.53 13.29
C PRO A 262 25.76 -9.54 14.15
N GLU A 263 25.33 -9.15 15.35
CA GLU A 263 24.49 -9.99 16.23
C GLU A 263 23.13 -10.36 15.62
N TRP A 264 22.67 -9.62 14.60
CA TRP A 264 21.45 -9.93 13.83
C TRP A 264 21.72 -10.73 12.57
N SER A 265 22.87 -11.42 12.50
CA SER A 265 23.27 -12.29 11.38
C SER A 265 22.92 -11.73 9.99
N PRO A 266 23.34 -10.49 9.67
CA PRO A 266 22.95 -9.83 8.45
C PRO A 266 23.59 -10.49 7.24
N THR A 267 22.81 -10.65 6.17
CA THR A 267 23.28 -11.25 4.91
C THR A 267 22.84 -10.43 3.71
N VAL A 268 23.61 -10.54 2.65
CA VAL A 268 23.29 -10.04 1.31
C VAL A 268 23.40 -11.17 0.30
N ARG A 269 22.49 -11.19 -0.66
CA ARG A 269 22.47 -12.16 -1.77
C ARG A 269 21.88 -11.54 -3.02
N ALA A 270 22.08 -12.15 -4.19
CA ALA A 270 21.41 -11.70 -5.41
C ALA A 270 19.88 -11.80 -5.26
N PHE A 271 19.17 -10.80 -5.76
CA PHE A 271 17.70 -10.78 -5.78
C PHE A 271 17.18 -11.10 -7.18
N GLU A 272 16.72 -12.33 -7.35
CA GLU A 272 16.30 -12.89 -8.65
C GLU A 272 14.86 -13.41 -8.56
N PRO A 273 13.86 -12.54 -8.78
CA PRO A 273 12.46 -12.96 -8.82
C PRO A 273 12.19 -13.79 -10.07
N ARG A 274 11.46 -14.90 -9.94
CA ARG A 274 11.07 -15.76 -11.09
C ARG A 274 9.87 -15.22 -11.86
N VAL A 275 9.00 -14.46 -11.18
CA VAL A 275 7.83 -13.82 -11.78
C VAL A 275 7.92 -12.34 -11.47
N HIS A 276 8.02 -11.56 -12.53
CA HIS A 276 8.16 -10.12 -12.48
C HIS A 276 7.58 -9.48 -13.74
N ASP A 277 7.38 -8.16 -13.71
CA ASP A 277 6.84 -7.41 -14.84
C ASP A 277 5.48 -7.95 -15.33
N VAL A 278 4.61 -8.33 -14.38
CA VAL A 278 3.24 -8.76 -14.67
C VAL A 278 2.24 -7.64 -14.40
N GLY A 279 1.39 -7.34 -15.36
CA GLY A 279 0.35 -6.32 -15.27
C GLY A 279 -1.08 -6.89 -15.31
N ILE A 280 -1.98 -6.33 -14.50
CA ILE A 280 -3.43 -6.51 -14.62
C ILE A 280 -4.05 -5.13 -14.82
N GLU A 281 -4.63 -4.88 -15.99
CA GLU A 281 -5.02 -3.52 -16.41
C GLU A 281 -6.44 -3.44 -16.98
N GLY A 282 -7.10 -2.30 -16.76
CA GLY A 282 -8.21 -1.84 -17.59
C GLY A 282 -9.45 -2.72 -17.54
N MET A 283 -9.86 -3.20 -16.37
CA MET A 283 -11.03 -4.09 -16.24
C MET A 283 -11.78 -3.90 -14.92
N THR A 284 -13.05 -4.26 -14.92
CA THR A 284 -13.81 -4.53 -13.69
C THR A 284 -13.74 -6.02 -13.36
N ILE A 285 -13.45 -6.37 -12.12
CA ILE A 285 -13.64 -7.72 -11.58
C ILE A 285 -14.84 -7.66 -10.63
N SER A 286 -15.85 -8.48 -10.87
CA SER A 286 -17.08 -8.50 -10.09
C SER A 286 -17.43 -9.89 -9.59
N PHE A 287 -18.17 -9.94 -8.49
CA PHE A 287 -18.72 -11.16 -7.92
C PHE A 287 -20.23 -11.03 -7.76
N GLU A 288 -20.91 -12.14 -7.50
CA GLU A 288 -22.31 -12.12 -7.09
C GLU A 288 -22.50 -11.27 -5.82
N SER A 289 -23.50 -10.38 -5.84
CA SER A 289 -23.83 -9.50 -4.72
C SER A 289 -24.65 -10.22 -3.64
N VAL A 290 -23.98 -11.04 -2.84
CA VAL A 290 -24.55 -11.70 -1.66
C VAL A 290 -24.33 -10.86 -0.39
N PRO A 291 -25.17 -10.98 0.66
CA PRO A 291 -24.90 -10.35 1.95
C PRO A 291 -23.47 -10.65 2.46
N TYR A 292 -22.84 -9.69 3.13
CA TYR A 292 -21.59 -9.97 3.82
C TYR A 292 -21.91 -10.63 5.17
N GLU A 293 -21.49 -11.88 5.36
CA GLU A 293 -21.82 -12.66 6.56
C GLU A 293 -20.97 -12.25 7.77
N GLY A 294 -19.92 -11.45 7.56
CA GLY A 294 -19.10 -10.84 8.61
C GLY A 294 -17.71 -11.46 8.72
N HIS A 295 -16.93 -10.94 9.68
CA HIS A 295 -15.52 -11.29 9.86
C HIS A 295 -15.27 -12.80 9.95
N PHE A 296 -14.32 -13.31 9.15
CA PHE A 296 -13.87 -14.71 9.09
C PHE A 296 -14.88 -15.70 8.49
N SER A 297 -15.96 -15.21 7.88
CA SER A 297 -16.93 -16.03 7.15
C SER A 297 -16.64 -16.14 5.66
N GLU A 298 -15.55 -15.53 5.19
CA GLU A 298 -15.24 -15.40 3.77
C GLU A 298 -14.98 -16.77 3.14
N LEU A 299 -15.52 -16.97 1.94
CA LEU A 299 -15.26 -18.16 1.12
C LEU A 299 -14.28 -17.86 -0.02
N GLY A 300 -13.73 -16.64 -0.04
CA GLY A 300 -12.73 -16.20 -0.99
C GLY A 300 -13.32 -15.70 -2.28
N ARG A 301 -14.29 -14.77 -2.23
CA ARG A 301 -14.58 -13.88 -3.37
C ARG A 301 -13.47 -12.83 -3.49
N ASN A 302 -12.25 -13.28 -3.75
CA ASN A 302 -11.06 -12.44 -3.75
C ASN A 302 -10.61 -12.14 -5.18
N ALA A 303 -10.40 -10.87 -5.52
CA ALA A 303 -10.17 -10.51 -6.93
C ALA A 303 -8.75 -10.83 -7.39
N ILE A 304 -7.74 -10.21 -6.78
CA ILE A 304 -6.35 -10.26 -7.26
C ILE A 304 -5.40 -10.65 -6.14
N ALA A 305 -4.45 -11.54 -6.43
CA ALA A 305 -3.35 -11.86 -5.51
C ALA A 305 -2.00 -11.88 -6.22
N PHE A 306 -1.00 -11.27 -5.58
CA PHE A 306 0.41 -11.35 -5.95
C PHE A 306 1.20 -11.96 -4.79
N ASN A 307 1.90 -13.08 -5.03
CA ASN A 307 2.76 -13.72 -4.04
C ASN A 307 4.15 -14.04 -4.61
N GLY A 308 5.20 -13.64 -3.90
CA GLY A 308 6.57 -13.95 -4.31
C GLY A 308 6.95 -13.33 -5.67
N THR A 309 6.30 -12.24 -6.05
CA THR A 309 6.55 -11.52 -7.29
C THR A 309 7.37 -10.26 -7.04
N SER A 310 7.92 -9.68 -8.11
CA SER A 310 8.57 -8.37 -8.07
C SER A 310 8.12 -7.51 -9.23
N ASP A 311 8.11 -6.18 -9.09
CA ASP A 311 7.93 -5.27 -10.23
C ASP A 311 6.63 -5.52 -11.02
N CYS A 312 5.55 -5.93 -10.33
CA CYS A 312 4.25 -6.13 -10.94
C CYS A 312 3.37 -4.89 -10.77
N TRP A 313 2.29 -4.78 -11.54
CA TRP A 313 1.38 -3.65 -11.39
C TRP A 313 -0.09 -4.01 -11.61
N VAL A 314 -0.95 -3.17 -11.04
CA VAL A 314 -2.39 -3.13 -11.27
C VAL A 314 -2.74 -1.70 -11.70
N ARG A 315 -3.45 -1.53 -12.81
CA ARG A 315 -3.76 -0.20 -13.36
C ARG A 315 -5.19 -0.09 -13.86
N ASP A 316 -5.91 0.97 -13.50
CA ASP A 316 -7.31 1.17 -13.91
C ASP A 316 -8.16 -0.08 -13.68
N VAL A 317 -8.29 -0.47 -12.40
CA VAL A 317 -9.06 -1.65 -12.03
C VAL A 317 -10.18 -1.26 -11.07
N LYS A 318 -11.36 -1.80 -11.35
CA LYS A 318 -12.52 -1.70 -10.46
C LYS A 318 -12.85 -3.08 -9.89
N ILE A 319 -13.09 -3.15 -8.58
CA ILE A 319 -13.48 -4.39 -7.91
C ILE A 319 -14.83 -4.19 -7.24
N LYS A 320 -15.78 -5.07 -7.55
CA LYS A 320 -17.17 -4.98 -7.07
C LYS A 320 -17.61 -6.24 -6.34
N ASP A 321 -18.21 -6.07 -5.16
CA ASP A 321 -18.85 -7.13 -4.37
C ASP A 321 -17.93 -8.28 -3.93
N CYS A 322 -16.65 -7.97 -3.74
CA CYS A 322 -15.65 -8.94 -3.26
C CYS A 322 -15.71 -9.15 -1.74
N ASP A 323 -15.18 -10.30 -1.29
CA ASP A 323 -14.77 -10.52 0.10
C ASP A 323 -13.44 -9.81 0.36
N SER A 324 -12.48 -9.89 -0.57
CA SER A 324 -11.23 -9.13 -0.52
C SER A 324 -10.81 -8.61 -1.90
N ALA A 325 -10.28 -7.39 -1.97
CA ALA A 325 -9.95 -6.79 -3.26
C ALA A 325 -8.58 -7.26 -3.77
N ILE A 326 -7.48 -6.87 -3.12
CA ILE A 326 -6.12 -7.18 -3.58
C ILE A 326 -5.21 -7.63 -2.43
N PHE A 327 -4.65 -8.83 -2.54
CA PHE A 327 -3.51 -9.26 -1.71
C PHE A 327 -2.20 -9.04 -2.48
N PHE A 328 -1.56 -7.88 -2.31
CA PHE A 328 -0.31 -7.55 -2.98
C PHE A 328 0.89 -7.81 -2.06
N THR A 329 1.27 -9.08 -1.91
CA THR A 329 2.38 -9.50 -1.01
C THR A 329 3.73 -9.65 -1.71
N GLY A 330 3.84 -9.18 -2.96
CA GLY A 330 5.11 -9.06 -3.69
C GLY A 330 5.96 -7.87 -3.22
N VAL A 331 7.03 -7.62 -3.96
CA VAL A 331 8.01 -6.55 -3.70
C VAL A 331 8.02 -5.54 -4.85
N GLN A 332 8.13 -4.24 -4.56
CA GLN A 332 8.26 -3.19 -5.58
C GLN A 332 7.16 -3.21 -6.64
N GLY A 333 5.92 -3.45 -6.24
CA GLY A 333 4.75 -3.38 -7.11
C GLY A 333 4.01 -2.05 -7.03
N THR A 334 3.23 -1.73 -8.06
CA THR A 334 2.43 -0.50 -8.12
C THR A 334 0.96 -0.80 -8.42
N ILE A 335 0.06 -0.27 -7.60
CA ILE A 335 -1.38 -0.23 -7.83
C ILE A 335 -1.74 1.24 -8.08
N ASP A 336 -2.26 1.54 -9.27
CA ASP A 336 -2.58 2.91 -9.70
C ASP A 336 -3.98 2.96 -10.34
N GLY A 337 -4.91 3.72 -9.77
CA GLY A 337 -6.27 3.78 -10.29
C GLY A 337 -7.11 2.58 -9.85
N LEU A 338 -7.26 2.39 -8.53
CA LEU A 338 -8.09 1.33 -7.95
C LEU A 338 -9.43 1.89 -7.44
N THR A 339 -10.55 1.36 -7.91
CA THR A 339 -11.86 1.62 -7.30
C THR A 339 -12.42 0.36 -6.67
N VAL A 340 -12.76 0.40 -5.38
CA VAL A 340 -13.46 -0.69 -4.70
C VAL A 340 -14.86 -0.21 -4.34
N LEU A 341 -15.88 -0.99 -4.66
CA LEU A 341 -17.28 -0.66 -4.37
C LEU A 341 -18.07 -1.92 -4.02
N SER A 342 -19.20 -1.75 -3.33
CA SER A 342 -20.08 -2.88 -3.05
C SER A 342 -21.55 -2.47 -2.91
N SER A 343 -22.43 -3.33 -3.45
CA SER A 343 -23.87 -3.35 -3.23
C SER A 343 -24.31 -4.42 -2.22
N ARG A 344 -23.37 -5.17 -1.62
CA ARG A 344 -23.67 -6.22 -0.63
C ARG A 344 -24.36 -5.62 0.60
N LYS A 345 -25.30 -6.33 1.21
CA LYS A 345 -25.84 -5.91 2.51
C LYS A 345 -24.70 -5.91 3.55
N PRO A 346 -24.44 -4.79 4.25
CA PRO A 346 -23.35 -4.71 5.20
C PRO A 346 -23.61 -5.51 6.48
N ASN A 347 -22.53 -5.96 7.11
CA ASN A 347 -22.51 -6.48 8.48
C ASN A 347 -21.69 -5.51 9.34
N ARG A 348 -22.34 -4.95 10.38
CA ARG A 348 -21.74 -3.96 11.28
C ARG A 348 -21.05 -2.80 10.53
N GLY A 349 -21.68 -2.33 9.46
CA GLY A 349 -21.18 -1.22 8.63
C GLY A 349 -20.11 -1.58 7.60
N THR A 350 -19.67 -2.85 7.54
CA THR A 350 -18.68 -3.32 6.57
C THR A 350 -19.29 -4.23 5.51
N GLN A 351 -18.75 -4.25 4.29
CA GLN A 351 -19.26 -5.06 3.16
C GLN A 351 -18.23 -6.05 2.61
N GLY A 352 -17.08 -6.19 3.28
CA GLY A 352 -16.00 -7.09 2.91
C GLY A 352 -14.92 -7.12 4.01
N HIS A 353 -13.90 -7.95 3.80
CA HIS A 353 -12.86 -8.24 4.78
C HIS A 353 -11.59 -7.41 4.54
N HIS A 354 -10.85 -7.65 3.45
CA HIS A 354 -9.59 -6.95 3.15
C HIS A 354 -9.65 -6.15 1.84
N GLY A 355 -9.42 -4.85 1.88
CA GLY A 355 -9.35 -4.02 0.69
C GLY A 355 -8.05 -4.28 -0.07
N VAL A 356 -6.96 -3.69 0.39
CA VAL A 356 -5.62 -3.93 -0.13
C VAL A 356 -4.67 -4.33 0.98
N THR A 357 -4.01 -5.48 0.83
CA THR A 357 -2.94 -5.93 1.72
C THR A 357 -1.58 -5.72 1.06
N MET A 358 -0.63 -5.13 1.79
CA MET A 358 0.65 -4.68 1.25
C MET A 358 1.84 -5.54 1.72
N GLY A 359 2.71 -5.90 0.78
CA GLY A 359 4.00 -6.54 1.00
C GLY A 359 5.11 -5.55 1.37
N LEU A 360 6.16 -5.47 0.54
CA LEU A 360 7.35 -4.65 0.78
C LEU A 360 7.60 -3.67 -0.36
N ASP A 361 7.93 -2.43 -0.05
CA ASP A 361 8.27 -1.40 -1.03
C ASP A 361 7.22 -1.23 -2.15
N ASN A 362 5.94 -1.51 -1.86
CA ASN A 362 4.86 -1.37 -2.84
C ASN A 362 4.26 0.05 -2.79
N LEU A 363 3.68 0.48 -3.90
CA LEU A 363 3.00 1.76 -4.05
C LEU A 363 1.53 1.54 -4.37
N LEU A 364 0.63 2.06 -3.55
CA LEU A 364 -0.79 2.22 -3.86
C LEU A 364 -1.08 3.71 -4.06
N MET A 365 -1.62 4.08 -5.22
CA MET A 365 -1.98 5.46 -5.52
C MET A 365 -3.27 5.60 -6.33
N ASN A 366 -3.87 6.79 -6.25
CA ASN A 366 -5.07 7.14 -7.02
C ASN A 366 -6.19 6.13 -6.81
N PHE A 367 -6.53 5.88 -5.54
CA PHE A 367 -7.52 4.88 -5.16
C PHE A 367 -8.79 5.52 -4.61
N ALA A 368 -9.92 4.82 -4.73
CA ALA A 368 -11.21 5.22 -4.19
C ALA A 368 -11.95 4.03 -3.60
N PHE A 369 -12.12 4.02 -2.28
CA PHE A 369 -12.94 3.07 -1.54
C PHE A 369 -14.35 3.64 -1.38
N LYS A 370 -15.25 3.22 -2.27
CA LYS A 370 -16.69 3.58 -2.23
C LYS A 370 -17.50 2.64 -1.34
N THR A 371 -16.82 1.90 -0.48
CA THR A 371 -17.31 0.91 0.46
C THR A 371 -16.34 0.88 1.63
N HIS A 372 -16.72 0.20 2.71
CA HIS A 372 -15.90 0.06 3.91
C HIS A 372 -15.75 -1.43 4.22
N PHE A 373 -14.50 -1.90 4.30
CA PHE A 373 -14.17 -3.26 4.68
C PHE A 373 -13.68 -3.30 6.12
N ILE A 374 -13.64 -4.49 6.74
CA ILE A 374 -13.07 -4.63 8.09
C ILE A 374 -11.65 -4.04 8.13
N HIS A 375 -10.85 -4.33 7.11
CA HIS A 375 -9.50 -3.85 6.91
C HIS A 375 -9.36 -3.24 5.50
N ASP A 376 -9.46 -1.93 5.35
CA ASP A 376 -9.38 -1.30 4.02
C ASP A 376 -7.97 -1.37 3.44
N ILE A 377 -6.96 -0.94 4.20
CA ILE A 377 -5.56 -0.93 3.75
C ILE A 377 -4.68 -1.53 4.84
N THR A 378 -4.21 -2.76 4.60
CA THR A 378 -3.52 -3.58 5.60
C THR A 378 -2.01 -3.63 5.40
N MET A 379 -1.28 -3.31 6.47
CA MET A 379 0.12 -3.71 6.67
C MET A 379 0.18 -5.00 7.47
N THR A 380 0.89 -6.01 6.98
CA THR A 380 1.03 -7.31 7.66
C THR A 380 2.43 -7.50 8.21
N ARG A 381 2.79 -8.73 8.60
CA ARG A 381 4.10 -9.06 9.16
C ARG A 381 5.24 -8.50 8.32
N LEU A 382 6.05 -7.64 8.95
CA LEU A 382 7.24 -6.99 8.37
C LEU A 382 6.97 -6.16 7.11
N SER A 383 5.71 -5.84 6.77
CA SER A 383 5.41 -4.89 5.70
C SER A 383 6.10 -3.57 5.98
N ALA A 384 6.90 -3.10 5.02
CA ALA A 384 7.75 -1.94 5.22
C ALA A 384 8.14 -1.28 3.89
N GLY A 385 8.38 0.03 3.96
CA GLY A 385 8.73 0.85 2.79
C GLY A 385 7.58 1.08 1.83
N ASN A 386 6.36 0.67 2.18
CA ASN A 386 5.20 0.88 1.32
C ASN A 386 4.76 2.34 1.34
N VAL A 387 4.15 2.78 0.24
CA VAL A 387 3.54 4.11 0.10
C VAL A 387 2.09 3.96 -0.32
N ILE A 388 1.20 4.67 0.38
CA ILE A 388 -0.22 4.77 0.09
C ILE A 388 -0.55 6.24 -0.04
N LYS A 389 -1.08 6.64 -1.20
CA LYS A 389 -1.22 8.08 -1.47
C LYS A 389 -2.30 8.47 -2.44
N ASN A 390 -2.68 9.74 -2.42
CA ASN A 390 -3.58 10.35 -3.37
C ASN A 390 -4.87 9.53 -3.53
N GLY A 391 -5.51 9.16 -2.43
CA GLY A 391 -6.69 8.32 -2.48
C GLY A 391 -7.73 8.73 -1.44
N SER A 392 -8.91 8.15 -1.58
CA SER A 392 -10.02 8.42 -0.69
C SER A 392 -10.79 7.18 -0.30
N GLY A 393 -11.53 7.27 0.81
CA GLY A 393 -12.55 6.29 1.15
C GLY A 393 -13.69 6.91 1.94
N VAL A 394 -14.77 6.15 2.11
CA VAL A 394 -15.94 6.62 2.87
C VAL A 394 -15.69 6.68 4.38
N ASN A 395 -14.82 5.82 4.91
CA ASN A 395 -14.36 5.81 6.30
C ASN A 395 -13.14 4.88 6.42
N LEU A 396 -11.99 5.28 5.87
CA LEU A 396 -10.83 4.38 5.71
C LEU A 396 -10.31 3.84 7.04
N SER A 397 -10.07 2.54 7.08
CA SER A 397 -9.28 1.84 8.09
C SER A 397 -7.84 1.63 7.61
N LEU A 398 -6.88 2.34 8.23
CA LEU A 398 -5.43 2.19 7.97
C LEU A 398 -4.86 1.10 8.87
N ASP A 399 -5.20 -0.13 8.53
CA ASP A 399 -4.99 -1.32 9.33
C ASP A 399 -3.52 -1.75 9.41
N HIS A 400 -3.04 -2.02 10.64
CA HIS A 400 -1.70 -2.55 10.90
C HIS A 400 -1.81 -3.83 11.74
N HIS A 401 -1.57 -4.97 11.10
CA HIS A 401 -1.81 -6.32 11.63
C HIS A 401 -0.69 -6.83 12.56
N LYS A 402 0.01 -5.93 13.27
CA LYS A 402 1.12 -6.20 14.21
C LYS A 402 2.33 -6.85 13.53
N ARG A 403 3.17 -7.55 14.29
CA ARG A 403 4.34 -8.32 13.82
C ARG A 403 5.37 -7.47 13.06
N ALA A 404 5.75 -6.34 13.66
CA ALA A 404 6.87 -5.48 13.26
C ALA A 404 6.81 -4.94 11.82
N ASN A 405 5.62 -4.64 11.29
CA ASN A 405 5.54 -3.71 10.15
C ASN A 405 6.08 -2.35 10.58
N HIS A 406 6.79 -1.63 9.72
CA HIS A 406 7.49 -0.41 10.09
C HIS A 406 7.79 0.44 8.87
N ALA A 407 8.04 1.74 9.05
CA ALA A 407 8.44 2.64 7.98
C ALA A 407 7.55 2.53 6.72
N ASN A 408 6.23 2.64 6.91
CA ASN A 408 5.25 2.77 5.83
C ASN A 408 4.75 4.23 5.78
N LEU A 409 4.41 4.72 4.59
CA LEU A 409 3.92 6.08 4.37
C LEU A 409 2.46 6.07 3.91
N TYR A 410 1.64 6.88 4.57
CA TYR A 410 0.31 7.27 4.15
C TYR A 410 0.36 8.77 3.87
N CYS A 411 0.16 9.20 2.62
CA CYS A 411 0.25 10.63 2.29
C CYS A 411 -0.82 11.17 1.34
N ASN A 412 -1.36 12.35 1.64
CA ASN A 412 -2.42 12.98 0.85
C ASN A 412 -3.62 12.05 0.66
N ILE A 413 -4.26 11.70 1.77
CA ILE A 413 -5.41 10.78 1.81
C ILE A 413 -6.61 11.49 2.42
N ASP A 414 -7.76 11.30 1.80
CA ASP A 414 -9.05 11.61 2.37
C ASP A 414 -9.66 10.36 3.00
N ALA A 415 -9.68 10.32 4.34
CA ALA A 415 -10.20 9.19 5.08
C ALA A 415 -11.73 9.12 5.15
N GLY A 416 -12.45 10.13 4.63
CA GLY A 416 -13.90 10.23 4.76
C GLY A 416 -14.30 10.54 6.21
N ASP A 417 -15.24 9.78 6.77
CA ASP A 417 -15.75 10.02 8.13
C ASP A 417 -14.64 10.04 9.20
N GLY A 418 -13.60 9.20 9.03
CA GLY A 418 -12.39 9.19 9.87
C GLY A 418 -12.53 8.48 11.21
N SER A 419 -13.72 8.02 11.60
CA SER A 419 -13.90 7.32 12.89
C SER A 419 -13.11 6.02 12.99
N ASP A 420 -12.81 5.38 11.86
CA ASP A 420 -12.14 4.08 11.81
C ASP A 420 -10.68 4.15 11.34
N LEU A 421 -10.10 5.35 11.26
CA LEU A 421 -8.72 5.55 10.79
C LEU A 421 -7.70 4.63 11.49
N TRP A 422 -7.86 4.46 12.80
CA TRP A 422 -6.99 3.64 13.65
C TRP A 422 -7.55 2.24 13.95
N ARG A 423 -8.63 1.83 13.28
CA ARG A 423 -9.18 0.49 13.46
C ARG A 423 -8.17 -0.52 12.91
N CYS A 424 -7.70 -1.43 13.75
CA CYS A 424 -6.71 -2.42 13.35
C CYS A 424 -7.09 -3.82 13.82
N GLY A 425 -6.74 -4.82 13.01
CA GLY A 425 -6.81 -6.23 13.36
C GLY A 425 -5.49 -6.79 13.88
N GLY A 426 -5.37 -8.11 13.79
CA GLY A 426 -4.21 -8.87 14.25
C GLY A 426 -4.43 -9.55 15.59
N GLY A 427 -3.83 -10.73 15.75
CA GLY A 427 -3.95 -11.52 16.97
C GLY A 427 -3.38 -10.83 18.22
N ALA A 428 -3.90 -11.20 19.39
CA ALA A 428 -3.40 -10.67 20.66
C ALA A 428 -1.93 -11.03 20.92
N SER A 429 -1.22 -10.18 21.67
CA SER A 429 0.16 -10.42 22.13
C SER A 429 1.20 -10.66 21.01
N LEU A 430 0.99 -10.04 19.85
CA LEU A 430 1.89 -10.08 18.68
C LEU A 430 2.64 -8.75 18.46
N GLY A 431 2.71 -7.93 19.50
CA GLY A 431 3.24 -6.57 19.50
C GLY A 431 2.18 -5.48 19.30
N LYS A 432 2.64 -4.22 19.32
CA LYS A 432 1.87 -3.05 18.88
C LYS A 432 1.50 -3.20 17.40
N HIS A 433 0.40 -2.57 16.98
CA HIS A 433 -0.13 -2.66 15.62
C HIS A 433 0.89 -2.22 14.57
N ALA A 434 1.52 -1.06 14.75
CA ALA A 434 2.56 -0.49 13.93
C ALA A 434 3.90 -0.45 14.66
N GLY A 435 4.98 -0.64 13.91
CA GLY A 435 6.35 -0.40 14.34
C GLY A 435 6.81 1.02 14.07
N ALA A 436 8.10 1.26 14.31
CA ALA A 436 8.71 2.57 14.23
C ALA A 436 8.71 3.14 12.81
N TRP A 437 8.83 4.46 12.73
CA TRP A 437 8.93 5.30 11.54
C TRP A 437 7.74 5.26 10.57
N THR A 438 6.64 4.61 10.96
CA THR A 438 5.35 4.73 10.25
C THR A 438 4.94 6.21 10.20
N THR A 439 4.60 6.69 9.01
CA THR A 439 4.41 8.11 8.71
C THR A 439 3.04 8.34 8.11
N PHE A 440 2.27 9.24 8.73
CA PHE A 440 1.00 9.76 8.25
C PHE A 440 1.21 11.24 7.90
N TRP A 441 0.87 11.62 6.67
CA TRP A 441 1.25 12.91 6.10
C TRP A 441 0.10 13.52 5.29
N GLY A 442 -0.55 14.57 5.78
CA GLY A 442 -1.68 15.18 5.06
C GLY A 442 -2.86 14.23 4.97
N ILE A 443 -3.42 13.86 6.12
CA ILE A 443 -4.63 13.02 6.22
C ILE A 443 -5.81 13.93 6.57
N SER A 444 -6.74 14.08 5.63
CA SER A 444 -8.02 14.74 5.88
C SER A 444 -9.08 13.73 6.31
N ALA A 445 -10.04 14.19 7.11
CA ALA A 445 -11.20 13.44 7.54
C ALA A 445 -12.30 14.43 7.93
N ASP A 446 -13.57 14.01 7.91
CA ASP A 446 -14.68 14.85 8.37
C ASP A 446 -14.61 15.10 9.88
N LYS A 447 -14.18 14.10 10.65
CA LYS A 447 -14.01 14.19 12.10
C LYS A 447 -12.56 14.46 12.47
N ALA A 448 -12.37 15.21 13.55
CA ALA A 448 -11.07 15.37 14.16
C ALA A 448 -10.51 14.01 14.63
N VAL A 449 -9.27 13.76 14.26
CA VAL A 449 -8.54 12.52 14.56
C VAL A 449 -7.52 12.82 15.66
N SER A 450 -7.60 12.07 16.76
CA SER A 450 -6.57 12.10 17.80
C SER A 450 -5.42 11.15 17.49
N TRP A 451 -4.25 11.40 18.10
CA TRP A 451 -3.16 10.46 18.23
C TRP A 451 -3.71 9.08 18.65
N PRO A 452 -3.26 7.98 18.01
CA PRO A 452 -3.82 6.67 18.25
C PRO A 452 -3.52 6.17 19.68
N ARG A 453 -4.30 5.20 20.14
CA ARG A 453 -4.10 4.58 21.48
C ARG A 453 -2.69 4.00 21.61
N ASP A 454 -2.18 3.89 22.82
CA ASP A 454 -0.81 3.39 23.09
C ASP A 454 -0.52 2.01 22.47
N SER A 455 -1.52 1.13 22.38
CA SER A 455 -1.40 -0.18 21.74
C SER A 455 -1.18 -0.13 20.22
N PHE A 456 -1.34 1.03 19.59
CA PHE A 456 -1.20 1.20 18.15
C PHE A 456 0.26 1.13 17.74
N GLY A 457 1.15 1.98 18.25
CA GLY A 457 2.54 2.01 17.82
C GLY A 457 3.43 2.77 18.80
N PRO A 458 4.76 2.71 18.61
CA PRO A 458 5.71 3.41 19.46
C PRO A 458 5.67 4.92 19.25
N GLY A 459 6.30 5.69 20.14
CA GLY A 459 6.39 7.15 20.00
C GLY A 459 7.07 7.62 18.70
N ILE A 460 8.00 6.83 18.16
CA ILE A 460 8.75 7.08 16.92
C ILE A 460 7.88 6.87 15.66
N MET A 461 6.65 7.38 15.66
CA MET A 461 5.82 7.54 14.45
C MET A 461 5.77 9.01 14.05
N ASN A 462 5.48 9.31 12.79
CA ASN A 462 5.41 10.69 12.29
C ASN A 462 3.96 10.98 11.91
N LEU A 463 3.28 11.88 12.62
CA LEU A 463 1.95 12.36 12.25
C LEU A 463 2.09 13.84 11.88
N VAL A 464 1.99 14.15 10.60
CA VAL A 464 2.19 15.49 10.04
C VAL A 464 0.97 15.87 9.23
N GLY A 465 0.33 16.98 9.60
CA GLY A 465 -0.86 17.49 8.92
C GLY A 465 -2.03 16.53 8.95
N LEU A 466 -2.65 16.39 10.12
CA LEU A 466 -3.90 15.67 10.32
C LEU A 466 -4.98 16.68 10.70
N HIS A 467 -6.23 16.43 10.29
CA HIS A 467 -7.36 17.13 10.91
C HIS A 467 -7.46 16.69 12.38
N THR A 468 -7.04 17.53 13.32
CA THR A 468 -6.99 17.23 14.76
C THR A 468 -7.24 18.46 15.61
N GLU A 469 -7.75 18.24 16.83
CA GLU A 469 -7.95 19.29 17.85
C GLU A 469 -6.85 19.27 18.93
N GLN A 470 -5.85 18.41 18.80
CA GLN A 470 -4.77 18.29 19.77
C GLN A 470 -3.66 19.33 19.53
N ASP A 471 -3.00 19.74 20.62
CA ASP A 471 -1.80 20.56 20.54
C ASP A 471 -0.62 19.80 19.89
N PRO A 472 0.28 20.51 19.17
CA PRO A 472 1.45 19.89 18.57
C PRO A 472 2.42 19.33 19.63
N VAL A 473 3.06 18.21 19.29
CA VAL A 473 4.10 17.55 20.11
C VAL A 473 5.27 17.22 19.20
N LEU A 474 6.40 17.91 19.32
CA LEU A 474 7.57 17.74 18.44
C LEU A 474 8.77 17.16 19.20
N ASP A 475 8.61 15.97 19.77
CA ASP A 475 9.70 15.28 20.50
C ASP A 475 10.51 14.38 19.56
N GLN A 476 11.77 14.72 19.32
CA GLN A 476 12.69 13.98 18.45
C GLN A 476 12.88 12.51 18.86
N LYS A 477 12.74 12.18 20.15
CA LYS A 477 12.91 10.81 20.68
C LYS A 477 11.58 10.15 21.05
N GLY A 478 10.46 10.84 20.83
CA GLY A 478 9.15 10.40 21.22
C GLY A 478 8.10 10.79 20.18
N LYS A 479 6.92 11.15 20.69
CA LYS A 479 5.75 11.47 19.85
C LYS A 479 6.05 12.67 18.95
N TRP A 480 5.65 12.54 17.68
CA TRP A 480 5.71 13.62 16.71
C TRP A 480 4.34 13.84 16.07
N LEU A 481 3.63 14.83 16.60
CA LEU A 481 2.40 15.37 16.06
C LEU A 481 2.66 16.80 15.62
N GLU A 482 2.82 16.98 14.32
CA GLU A 482 2.95 18.29 13.69
C GLU A 482 1.58 18.72 13.14
N VAL A 483 0.95 19.63 13.86
CA VAL A 483 -0.42 20.09 13.60
C VAL A 483 -0.39 21.16 12.53
N ILE A 484 -0.70 20.75 11.31
CA ILE A 484 -0.84 21.59 10.13
C ILE A 484 -2.19 21.21 9.49
N ASP A 485 -2.95 22.16 8.98
CA ASP A 485 -4.13 21.82 8.19
C ASP A 485 -3.69 20.98 6.98
N PRO A 486 -4.25 19.76 6.75
CA PRO A 486 -3.89 18.93 5.60
C PRO A 486 -3.95 19.67 4.25
N GLU A 487 -4.81 20.68 4.10
CA GLU A 487 -4.92 21.48 2.87
C GLU A 487 -3.79 22.51 2.71
N GLN A 488 -3.16 22.92 3.81
CA GLN A 488 -2.08 23.92 3.84
C GLN A 488 -0.68 23.28 3.86
N LEU A 489 -0.61 21.97 4.16
CA LEU A 489 0.65 21.24 4.27
C LEU A 489 1.41 21.17 2.94
N GLU A 490 2.66 21.63 2.95
CA GLU A 490 3.61 21.45 1.85
C GLU A 490 4.89 20.70 2.28
N PRO A 491 5.43 19.80 1.44
CA PRO A 491 4.79 19.27 0.23
C PRO A 491 3.54 18.46 0.58
N ARG A 492 2.44 18.65 -0.15
CA ARG A 492 1.23 17.82 0.04
C ARG A 492 1.52 16.33 -0.16
N ASP A 493 2.40 16.02 -1.10
CA ASP A 493 2.80 14.67 -1.50
C ASP A 493 4.28 14.43 -1.19
N LEU A 494 4.55 13.99 0.05
CA LEU A 494 5.90 13.73 0.54
C LEU A 494 6.66 12.72 -0.35
N HIS A 495 6.00 11.65 -0.80
CA HIS A 495 6.63 10.65 -1.67
C HIS A 495 7.13 11.27 -2.97
N LYS A 496 6.32 12.11 -3.62
CA LYS A 496 6.73 12.82 -4.85
C LYS A 496 7.89 13.77 -4.58
N ALA A 497 7.86 14.50 -3.46
CA ALA A 497 8.96 15.39 -3.08
C ALA A 497 10.28 14.63 -2.85
N GLN A 498 10.23 13.50 -2.13
CA GLN A 498 11.38 12.63 -1.92
C GLN A 498 11.91 12.04 -3.24
N ARG A 499 11.02 11.63 -4.15
CA ARG A 499 11.42 11.17 -5.49
C ARG A 499 12.11 12.25 -6.30
N ASN A 500 11.58 13.47 -6.31
CA ASN A 500 12.18 14.60 -7.00
C ASN A 500 13.58 14.92 -6.45
N ARG A 501 13.78 14.79 -5.12
CA ARG A 501 15.10 14.93 -4.49
C ARG A 501 16.05 13.79 -4.86
N ALA A 502 15.57 12.55 -4.90
CA ALA A 502 16.40 11.36 -5.14
C ALA A 502 16.82 11.20 -6.62
N TYR A 503 15.95 11.56 -7.57
CA TYR A 503 16.14 11.29 -9.00
C TYR A 503 16.13 12.53 -9.90
N GLY A 504 16.03 13.73 -9.31
CA GLY A 504 15.72 14.96 -10.03
C GLY A 504 14.23 15.09 -10.34
N ARG A 505 13.78 16.30 -10.72
CA ARG A 505 12.41 16.53 -11.21
C ARG A 505 12.24 15.78 -12.53
N ARG A 506 11.44 14.71 -12.54
CA ARG A 506 10.96 14.05 -13.76
C ARG A 506 9.52 14.50 -13.98
N ASN A 507 9.26 15.14 -15.12
CA ASN A 507 7.94 15.64 -15.52
C ASN A 507 6.90 14.52 -15.55
#